data_AF-A0A8S2WJ57-F1
#
_entry.id   AF-A0A8S2WJ57-F1
#
_cell.length_a   1.000
_cell.length_b   1.000
_cell.length_c   1.000
_cell.angle_alpha   90.00
_cell.angle_beta   90.00
_cell.angle_gamma   90.00
#
_symmetry.space_group_name_H-M   'P 1'
#
loop_
_entity.id
_entity.type
_entity.pdbx_description
1 polymer ?
#
loop_
_entity_poly.entity_id
_entity_poly.type
_entity_poly.pdbx_seq_one_letter_code
_entity_poly.pdbx_strand_id
1 'polypeptide(L)'
;MIAQYTQGRPQSWDKEIQKLAFALRTSVNETTGETPAFLNLGRDPKLPIDILTDIIPTGPPLPPTTTAIVNYRSQLVQNLQYAHRVAYDHSEVAKAHQKRQYDKHTTNKTFQEGQLV
;
A
#
# COMPACT_ATOMS: atom_id res chain seq x y z
N MET A 1 21.42 3.29 12.59
CA MET A 1 20.35 2.76 11.72
C MET A 1 20.48 3.28 10.27
N ILE A 2 20.31 4.57 9.97
CA ILE A 2 20.44 5.08 8.58
C ILE A 2 21.85 4.89 7.99
N ALA A 3 22.90 5.09 8.78
CA ALA A 3 24.29 4.95 8.33
C ALA A 3 24.61 3.53 7.79
N GLN A 4 23.96 2.50 8.35
CA GLN A 4 24.11 1.11 7.89
C GLN A 4 23.51 0.90 6.50
N TYR A 5 22.40 1.58 6.20
CA TYR A 5 21.74 1.53 4.89
C TYR A 5 22.46 2.35 3.82
N THR A 6 23.28 3.34 4.21
CA THR A 6 24.07 4.12 3.26
C THR A 6 25.30 3.39 2.71
N GLN A 7 25.63 2.18 3.19
CA GLN A 7 26.73 1.35 2.67
C GLN A 7 28.06 2.11 2.43
N GLY A 8 28.42 3.02 3.33
CA GLY A 8 29.64 3.85 3.20
C GLY A 8 29.54 5.01 2.20
N ARG A 9 28.36 5.25 1.61
CA ARG A 9 28.05 6.40 0.73
C ARG A 9 27.06 7.33 1.44
N PRO A 10 27.52 8.18 2.36
CA PRO A 10 26.63 9.05 3.14
C PRO A 10 25.83 10.02 2.28
N GLN A 11 26.22 10.26 1.02
CA GLN A 11 25.51 11.12 0.06
C GLN A 11 24.20 10.53 -0.46
N SER A 12 23.95 9.21 -0.32
CA SER A 12 22.72 8.56 -0.82
C SER A 12 21.64 8.40 0.25
N TRP A 13 21.80 9.02 1.41
CA TRP A 13 20.87 8.91 2.53
C TRP A 13 19.45 9.31 2.16
N ASP A 14 19.29 10.34 1.34
CA ASP A 14 18.03 10.87 0.82
C ASP A 14 17.21 9.80 0.07
N LYS A 15 17.87 8.97 -0.72
CA LYS A 15 17.26 7.87 -1.47
C LYS A 15 16.80 6.72 -0.57
N GLU A 16 17.43 6.57 0.59
CA GLU A 16 17.14 5.48 1.53
C GLU A 16 16.07 5.86 2.58
N ILE A 17 15.82 7.17 2.81
CA ILE A 17 14.81 7.63 3.78
C ILE A 17 13.44 7.01 3.51
N GLN A 18 12.97 7.02 2.26
CA GLN A 18 11.63 6.54 1.94
C GLN A 18 11.49 5.04 2.21
N LYS A 19 12.54 4.26 1.90
CA LYS A 19 12.57 2.82 2.17
C LYS A 19 12.59 2.54 3.67
N LEU A 20 13.39 3.29 4.44
CA LEU A 20 13.45 3.12 5.89
C LEU A 20 12.13 3.53 6.55
N ALA A 21 11.56 4.66 6.14
CA ALA A 21 10.28 5.13 6.66
C ALA A 21 9.15 4.15 6.34
N PHE A 22 9.21 3.49 5.17
CA PHE A 22 8.28 2.41 4.84
C PHE A 22 8.45 1.21 5.77
N ALA A 23 9.68 0.69 5.91
CA ALA A 23 9.97 -0.43 6.80
C ALA A 23 9.50 -0.16 8.24
N LEU A 24 9.78 1.04 8.78
CA LEU A 24 9.33 1.43 10.12
C LEU A 24 7.80 1.48 10.26
N ARG A 25 7.07 1.85 9.21
CA ARG A 25 5.60 1.89 9.25
C ARG A 25 4.97 0.50 9.16
N THR A 26 5.64 -0.46 8.53
CA THR A 26 5.13 -1.82 8.30
C THR A 26 5.66 -2.86 9.28
N SER A 27 6.70 -2.54 10.04
CA SER A 27 7.19 -3.40 11.10
C SER A 27 6.35 -3.25 12.37
N VAL A 28 6.07 -4.37 13.02
CA VAL A 28 5.42 -4.38 14.35
C VAL A 28 6.35 -3.69 15.34
N ASN A 29 5.83 -2.69 16.05
CA ASN A 29 6.56 -2.03 17.11
C ASN A 29 6.44 -2.86 18.39
N GLU A 30 7.56 -3.18 19.04
CA GLU A 30 7.60 -4.03 20.24
C GLU A 30 6.81 -3.46 21.42
N THR A 31 6.79 -2.13 21.58
CA THR A 31 6.07 -1.46 22.66
C THR A 31 4.56 -1.49 22.45
N THR A 32 4.10 -1.28 21.22
CA THR A 32 2.65 -1.21 20.93
C THR A 32 2.06 -2.54 20.46
N GLY A 33 2.89 -3.52 20.10
CA GLY A 33 2.47 -4.80 19.55
C GLY A 33 1.78 -4.70 18.18
N GLU A 34 1.82 -3.54 17.53
CA GLU A 34 1.12 -3.24 16.28
C GLU A 34 2.01 -2.43 15.34
N THR A 35 1.69 -2.42 14.05
CA THR A 35 2.39 -1.59 13.07
C THR A 35 1.91 -0.13 13.16
N PRO A 36 2.80 0.86 12.97
CA PRO A 36 2.38 2.26 12.89
C PRO A 36 1.40 2.53 11.74
N ALA A 37 1.48 1.78 10.62
CA ALA A 37 0.53 1.90 9.52
C ALA A 37 -0.88 1.49 9.95
N PHE A 38 -1.02 0.36 10.64
CA PHE A 38 -2.32 -0.10 11.14
C PHE A 38 -2.93 0.91 12.12
N LEU A 39 -2.13 1.44 13.05
CA LEU A 39 -2.62 2.42 14.04
C LEU A 39 -3.10 3.73 13.40
N ASN A 40 -2.45 4.20 12.34
CA ASN A 40 -2.80 5.47 11.69
C ASN A 40 -3.88 5.33 10.59
N LEU A 41 -3.88 4.21 9.86
CA LEU A 41 -4.72 4.02 8.67
C LEU A 41 -5.82 2.97 8.86
N GLY A 42 -5.81 2.23 9.96
CA GLY A 42 -6.71 1.09 10.19
C GLY A 42 -6.41 -0.13 9.31
N ARG A 43 -5.30 -0.11 8.56
CA ARG A 43 -4.84 -1.22 7.70
C ARG A 43 -3.34 -1.15 7.46
N ASP A 44 -2.75 -2.29 7.18
CA ASP A 44 -1.40 -2.37 6.64
C ASP A 44 -1.39 -2.16 5.13
N PRO A 45 -0.33 -1.55 4.56
CA PRO A 45 -0.14 -1.50 3.12
C PRO A 45 0.18 -2.91 2.59
N LYS A 46 -0.38 -3.26 1.43
CA LYS A 46 -0.03 -4.51 0.74
C LYS A 46 1.40 -4.41 0.21
N LEU A 47 2.27 -5.29 0.66
CA LEU A 47 3.63 -5.42 0.17
C LEU A 47 3.66 -6.20 -1.16
N PRO A 48 4.66 -6.00 -2.03
CA PRO A 48 4.82 -6.81 -3.24
C PRO A 48 4.87 -8.31 -2.94
N ILE A 49 5.47 -8.70 -1.82
CA ILE A 49 5.51 -10.10 -1.37
C ILE A 49 4.13 -10.63 -0.99
N ASP A 50 3.25 -9.81 -0.42
CA ASP A 50 1.88 -10.18 -0.08
C ASP A 50 1.06 -10.46 -1.35
N ILE A 51 1.32 -9.70 -2.43
CA ILE A 51 0.68 -9.91 -3.73
C ILE A 51 1.14 -11.23 -4.35
N LEU A 52 2.43 -11.56 -4.24
CA LEU A 52 2.98 -12.80 -4.78
C LEU A 52 2.55 -14.05 -3.99
N THR A 53 2.29 -13.89 -2.69
CA THR A 53 1.97 -14.99 -1.79
C THR A 53 0.45 -15.15 -1.55
N ASP A 54 -0.36 -14.21 -2.03
CA ASP A 54 -1.80 -14.08 -1.72
C ASP A 54 -2.11 -14.11 -0.21
N ILE A 55 -1.11 -13.83 0.63
CA ILE A 55 -1.27 -13.75 2.07
C ILE A 55 -1.91 -12.41 2.38
N ILE A 56 -3.12 -12.44 2.92
CA ILE A 56 -3.71 -11.26 3.55
C ILE A 56 -2.93 -11.05 4.86
N PRO A 57 -2.27 -9.91 5.07
CA PRO A 57 -1.62 -9.62 6.34
C PRO A 57 -2.70 -9.52 7.42
N THR A 58 -2.98 -10.63 8.09
CA THR A 58 -3.62 -10.62 9.39
C THR A 58 -2.54 -10.15 10.33
N GLY A 59 -2.71 -8.96 10.91
CA GLY A 59 -1.78 -8.42 11.90
C GLY A 59 -1.48 -9.42 13.03
N PRO A 60 -0.50 -9.12 13.91
CA PRO A 60 -0.07 -10.05 14.94
C PRO A 60 -1.27 -10.62 15.72
N PRO A 61 -1.25 -11.91 16.07
CA PRO A 61 -2.34 -12.54 16.80
C PRO A 61 -2.59 -11.75 18.09
N LEU A 62 -3.83 -11.29 18.26
CA LEU A 62 -4.17 -10.46 19.41
C LEU A 62 -3.94 -11.25 20.71
N PRO A 63 -3.37 -10.63 21.75
CA PRO A 63 -3.39 -11.22 23.08
C PRO A 63 -4.84 -11.44 23.51
N PRO A 64 -5.12 -12.42 24.38
CA PRO A 64 -6.46 -12.70 24.89
C PRO A 64 -6.96 -11.48 25.70
N THR A 65 -7.58 -10.53 25.01
CA THR A 65 -8.04 -9.24 25.52
C THR A 65 -9.56 -9.22 25.47
N THR A 66 -10.19 -8.32 26.22
CA THR A 66 -11.64 -8.08 26.28
C THR A 66 -12.29 -8.16 24.89
N THR A 67 -13.21 -9.10 24.72
CA THR A 67 -13.93 -9.44 23.48
C THR A 67 -14.50 -8.21 22.74
N ALA A 68 -14.87 -7.16 23.47
CA ALA A 68 -15.37 -5.91 22.90
C ALA A 68 -14.36 -5.20 21.98
N ILE A 69 -13.08 -5.17 22.36
CA ILE A 69 -12.02 -4.49 21.57
C ILE A 69 -11.77 -5.27 20.28
N VAL A 70 -11.74 -6.60 20.36
CA VAL A 70 -11.58 -7.50 19.19
C VAL A 70 -12.74 -7.31 18.21
N ASN A 71 -13.97 -7.26 18.72
CA ASN A 71 -15.16 -7.06 17.89
C ASN A 71 -15.16 -5.68 17.22
N TYR A 72 -14.85 -4.62 17.96
CA TYR A 72 -14.76 -3.27 17.41
C TYR A 72 -13.70 -3.18 16.31
N ARG A 73 -12.49 -3.71 16.55
CA ARG A 73 -11.41 -3.77 15.56
C ARG A 73 -11.88 -4.50 14.30
N SER A 74 -12.54 -5.64 14.46
CA SER A 74 -13.00 -6.46 13.33
C SER A 74 -14.06 -5.72 12.50
N GLN A 75 -15.03 -5.07 13.15
CA GLN A 75 -16.05 -4.26 12.48
C GLN A 75 -15.43 -3.07 11.74
N LEU A 76 -14.48 -2.37 12.37
CA LEU A 76 -13.77 -1.24 11.75
C LEU A 76 -13.05 -1.69 10.47
N VAL A 77 -12.28 -2.79 10.54
CA VAL A 77 -11.55 -3.33 9.39
C VAL A 77 -12.50 -3.73 8.27
N GLN A 78 -13.61 -4.41 8.58
CA GLN A 78 -14.62 -4.80 7.59
C GLN A 78 -15.24 -3.59 6.89
N ASN A 79 -15.60 -2.55 7.66
CA ASN A 79 -16.19 -1.33 7.12
C ASN A 79 -15.21 -0.58 6.20
N LEU A 80 -13.93 -0.51 6.57
CA LEU A 80 -12.88 0.09 5.75
C LEU A 80 -12.67 -0.69 4.45
N GLN A 81 -12.63 -2.02 4.51
CA GLN A 81 -12.52 -2.87 3.32
C GLN A 81 -13.70 -2.66 2.37
N TYR A 82 -14.92 -2.58 2.91
CA TYR A 82 -16.11 -2.29 2.11
C TYR A 82 -16.04 -0.92 1.43
N ALA A 83 -15.71 0.14 2.19
CA ALA A 83 -15.58 1.49 1.65
C ALA A 83 -14.51 1.57 0.55
N HIS A 84 -13.37 0.90 0.74
CA HIS A 84 -12.33 0.81 -0.27
C HIS A 84 -12.79 0.10 -1.54
N ARG A 85 -13.56 -0.99 -1.42
CA ARG A 85 -14.13 -1.69 -2.58
C ARG A 85 -15.05 -0.79 -3.39
N VAL A 86 -15.95 -0.07 -2.71
CA VAL A 86 -16.85 0.89 -3.37
C VAL A 86 -16.05 1.99 -4.09
N ALA A 87 -15.02 2.54 -3.45
CA ALA A 87 -14.15 3.53 -4.06
C ALA A 87 -13.38 2.98 -5.28
N TYR A 88 -12.93 1.73 -5.20
CA TYR A 88 -12.27 1.05 -6.31
C TYR A 88 -13.22 0.88 -7.51
N ASP A 89 -14.44 0.39 -7.28
CA ASP A 89 -15.44 0.21 -8.33
C ASP A 89 -15.77 1.55 -9.04
N HIS A 90 -15.92 2.64 -8.27
CA HIS A 90 -16.07 3.98 -8.84
C HIS A 90 -14.84 4.44 -9.65
N SER A 91 -13.63 4.16 -9.15
CA SER A 91 -12.39 4.50 -9.85
C SER A 91 -12.28 3.80 -11.20
N GLU A 92 -12.67 2.52 -11.30
CA GLU A 92 -12.66 1.77 -12.55
C GLU A 92 -13.61 2.36 -13.59
N VAL A 93 -14.82 2.75 -13.18
CA VAL A 93 -15.77 3.44 -14.06
C VAL A 93 -15.19 4.77 -14.55
N ALA A 94 -14.58 5.55 -13.65
CA ALA A 94 -13.97 6.83 -13.99
C ALA A 94 -12.78 6.66 -14.95
N LYS A 95 -11.91 5.67 -14.71
CA LYS A 95 -10.78 5.34 -15.61
C LYS A 95 -11.28 4.94 -16.99
N ALA A 96 -12.31 4.09 -17.09
CA ALA A 96 -12.90 3.70 -18.36
C ALA A 96 -13.53 4.89 -19.10
N HIS A 97 -14.12 5.84 -18.37
CA HIS A 97 -14.61 7.09 -18.95
C HIS A 97 -13.45 7.95 -19.48
N GLN A 98 -12.43 8.20 -18.65
CA GLN A 98 -11.25 9.00 -19.03
C GLN A 98 -10.54 8.41 -20.25
N LYS A 99 -10.34 7.09 -20.29
CA LYS A 99 -9.78 6.38 -21.45
C LYS A 99 -10.60 6.67 -22.70
N ARG A 100 -11.93 6.53 -22.65
CA ARG A 100 -12.81 6.80 -23.80
C ARG A 100 -12.72 8.25 -24.28
N GLN A 101 -12.59 9.22 -23.38
CA GLN A 101 -12.43 10.62 -23.78
C GLN A 101 -11.05 10.89 -24.40
N TYR A 102 -10.00 10.32 -23.80
CA TYR A 102 -8.63 10.42 -24.32
C TYR A 102 -8.51 9.80 -25.72
N ASP A 103 -9.10 8.62 -25.93
CA ASP A 103 -9.08 7.90 -27.20
C ASP A 103 -9.77 8.70 -28.33
N LYS A 104 -10.77 9.54 -28.03
CA LYS A 104 -11.42 10.41 -29.03
C LYS A 104 -10.48 11.47 -29.61
N HIS A 105 -9.57 11.98 -28.80
CA HIS A 105 -8.65 13.06 -29.19
C HIS A 105 -7.26 12.53 -29.55
N THR A 106 -7.03 11.23 -29.40
CA THR A 106 -5.76 10.58 -29.74
C THR A 106 -5.79 10.09 -31.18
N THR A 107 -4.87 10.62 -32.00
CA THR A 107 -4.53 9.97 -33.27
C THR A 107 -3.80 8.68 -32.97
N ASN A 108 -4.36 7.52 -33.36
CA ASN A 108 -3.66 6.24 -33.29
C ASN A 108 -2.39 6.32 -34.15
N LYS A 109 -1.25 6.60 -33.53
CA LYS A 109 0.05 6.54 -34.19
C LYS A 109 0.45 5.08 -34.27
N THR A 110 0.35 4.51 -35.47
CA THR A 110 0.94 3.21 -35.78
C THR A 110 2.43 3.42 -35.99
N PHE A 111 3.25 2.89 -35.09
CA PHE A 111 4.71 2.93 -35.23
C PHE A 111 5.17 1.68 -35.98
N GLN A 112 6.10 1.83 -36.92
CA GLN A 112 6.78 0.70 -37.56
C GLN A 112 8.13 0.43 -36.90
N GLU A 113 8.57 -0.83 -36.91
CA GLU A 113 9.87 -1.22 -36.38
C GLU A 113 10.99 -0.42 -37.07
N GLY A 114 11.83 0.25 -36.27
CA GLY A 114 12.91 1.13 -36.74
C GLY A 114 12.60 2.62 -36.75
N GLN A 115 11.37 3.03 -36.41
CA GLN A 115 11.02 4.45 -36.28
C GLN A 115 11.58 5.03 -34.97
N LEU A 116 12.45 6.04 -35.07
CA LEU A 116 12.93 6.80 -33.91
C LEU A 116 11.78 7.66 -33.35
N VAL A 117 11.58 7.54 -32.03
CA VAL A 117 10.58 8.28 -31.24
C VAL A 117 11.09 9.66 -30.89
#